data_AF-A0A351F8W6-F1
#
_entry.id   AF-A0A351F8W6-F1
#
_cell.length_a   1.000
_cell.length_b   1.000
_cell.length_c   1.000
_cell.angle_alpha   90.00
_cell.angle_beta   90.00
_cell.angle_gamma   90.00
#
_symmetry.space_group_name_H-M   'P 1'
#
loop_
_entity.id
_entity.type
_entity.pdbx_description
1 polymer ?
#
loop_
_entity_poly.entity_id
_entity_poly.type
_entity_poly.pdbx_seq_one_letter_code
_entity_poly.pdbx_strand_id
1 'polypeptide(L)'
;MAEDRDIKIYVGKEISELNDFQRISDDIDRNRRNGNSEKAKALGIRLAKIRPDCKKLGLNCGNMPAAELYCVRVLLTFTAEYAVRKYISSQTLGDTVSSSMYDYLKAQESGYYDNISDGSAFTFYLLALKKSGDTAENIGEQFALRCGINSDEYVSLGAGIFNKALDLFAKIIDETEFI
;
A
#
# COMPACT_ATOMS: atom_id res chain seq x y z
N MET A 1 -37.32 53.47 -8.37
CA MET A 1 -36.41 53.21 -7.23
C MET A 1 -35.77 51.87 -7.49
N ALA A 2 -34.45 51.86 -7.68
CA ALA A 2 -33.65 50.67 -7.96
C ALA A 2 -33.33 49.97 -6.63
N GLU A 3 -33.55 48.66 -6.54
CA GLU A 3 -32.95 47.82 -5.51
C GLU A 3 -31.91 46.92 -6.17
N ASP A 4 -30.67 47.33 -5.98
CA ASP A 4 -29.45 46.58 -6.23
C ASP A 4 -29.36 45.48 -5.16
N ARG A 5 -29.65 44.23 -5.53
CA ARG A 5 -29.45 43.10 -4.62
C ARG A 5 -28.01 42.63 -4.77
N ASP A 6 -27.17 43.05 -3.83
CA ASP A 6 -25.81 42.56 -3.62
C ASP A 6 -25.78 41.02 -3.53
N ILE A 7 -25.46 40.36 -4.64
CA ILE A 7 -25.12 38.94 -4.65
C ILE A 7 -23.65 38.83 -4.19
N LYS A 8 -23.44 38.44 -2.93
CA LYS A 8 -22.12 38.01 -2.45
C LYS A 8 -21.79 36.63 -3.02
N ILE A 9 -21.14 36.59 -4.18
CA ILE A 9 -20.58 35.34 -4.74
C ILE A 9 -19.37 34.96 -3.88
N TYR A 10 -19.42 33.78 -3.26
CA TYR A 10 -18.34 33.21 -2.44
C TYR A 10 -17.31 32.54 -3.36
N VAL A 11 -16.38 33.34 -3.91
CA VAL A 11 -15.42 32.91 -4.97
C VAL A 11 -14.25 32.04 -4.44
N GLY A 12 -14.09 31.90 -3.12
CA GLY A 12 -12.88 31.31 -2.52
C GLY A 12 -12.69 29.81 -2.72
N LYS A 13 -13.76 29.03 -2.93
CA LYS A 13 -13.68 27.56 -2.97
C LYS A 13 -13.40 27.02 -4.37
N GLU A 14 -14.07 27.57 -5.38
CA GLU A 14 -13.90 27.15 -6.79
C GLU A 14 -12.49 27.45 -7.32
N ILE A 15 -11.88 28.58 -6.96
CA ILE A 15 -10.51 28.92 -7.39
C ILE A 15 -9.48 27.95 -6.79
N SER A 16 -9.66 27.53 -5.53
CA SER A 16 -8.77 26.57 -4.89
C SER A 16 -8.87 25.20 -5.56
N GLU A 17 -10.09 24.72 -5.82
CA GLU A 17 -10.33 23.43 -6.47
C GLU A 17 -9.76 23.41 -7.90
N LEU A 18 -9.97 24.47 -8.69
CA LEU A 18 -9.40 24.59 -10.04
C LEU A 18 -7.87 24.57 -10.03
N ASN A 19 -7.24 25.26 -9.08
CA ASN A 19 -5.78 25.25 -8.93
C ASN A 19 -5.26 23.86 -8.53
N ASP A 20 -5.98 23.13 -7.69
CA ASP A 20 -5.59 21.77 -7.29
C ASP A 20 -5.73 20.78 -8.46
N PHE A 21 -6.81 20.88 -9.25
CA PHE A 21 -6.97 20.09 -10.48
C PHE A 21 -5.85 20.34 -11.48
N GLN A 22 -5.47 21.60 -11.68
CA GLN A 22 -4.42 21.96 -12.62
C GLN A 22 -3.05 21.44 -12.16
N ARG A 23 -2.75 21.53 -10.85
CA ARG A 23 -1.53 20.96 -10.26
C ARG A 23 -1.46 19.44 -10.39
N ILE A 24 -2.58 18.74 -10.21
CA ILE A 24 -2.65 17.27 -10.40
C ILE A 24 -2.43 16.92 -11.87
N SER A 25 -3.08 17.65 -12.80
CA SER A 25 -2.91 17.43 -14.23
C SER A 25 -1.47 17.64 -14.68
N ASP A 26 -0.82 18.71 -14.23
CA ASP A 26 0.57 19.00 -14.55
C ASP A 26 1.53 17.94 -13.97
N ASP A 27 1.25 17.42 -12.77
CA ASP A 27 2.01 16.32 -12.15
C ASP A 27 1.87 15.01 -12.94
N ILE A 28 0.66 14.68 -13.39
CA ILE A 28 0.41 13.51 -14.26
C ILE A 28 1.18 13.65 -15.57
N ASP A 29 1.07 14.79 -16.24
CA ASP A 29 1.74 15.03 -17.52
C ASP A 29 3.27 15.01 -17.38
N ARG A 30 3.82 15.56 -16.29
CA ARG A 30 5.24 15.48 -15.97
C ARG A 30 5.68 14.02 -15.79
N ASN A 31 4.97 13.25 -14.97
CA ASN A 31 5.28 11.85 -14.68
C ASN A 31 5.11 10.93 -15.90
N ARG A 32 4.28 11.31 -16.86
CA ARG A 32 4.19 10.63 -18.15
C ARG A 32 5.38 10.96 -19.05
N ARG A 33 5.82 12.22 -19.11
CA ARG A 33 6.92 12.66 -19.98
C ARG A 33 8.29 12.11 -19.55
N ASN A 34 8.52 11.94 -18.24
CA ASN A 34 9.77 11.38 -17.71
C ASN A 34 9.75 9.83 -17.57
N GLY A 35 8.64 9.17 -17.92
CA GLY A 35 8.49 7.72 -17.86
C GLY A 35 8.25 7.15 -16.45
N ASN A 36 8.05 8.00 -15.44
CA ASN A 36 7.76 7.55 -14.08
C ASN A 36 6.43 6.78 -14.00
N SER A 37 5.45 7.12 -14.84
CA SER A 37 4.17 6.40 -14.91
C SER A 37 4.34 4.93 -15.28
N GLU A 38 5.14 4.62 -16.29
CA GLU A 38 5.44 3.24 -16.72
C GLU A 38 6.25 2.50 -15.66
N LYS A 39 7.24 3.18 -15.06
CA LYS A 39 8.01 2.64 -13.92
C LYS A 39 7.12 2.31 -12.73
N ALA A 40 6.17 3.18 -12.40
CA ALA A 40 5.22 2.98 -11.30
C ALA A 40 4.32 1.76 -11.55
N LYS A 41 3.81 1.59 -12.76
CA LYS A 41 3.05 0.38 -13.14
C LYS A 41 3.89 -0.89 -13.01
N ALA A 42 5.11 -0.87 -13.56
CA ALA A 42 6.03 -2.01 -13.47
C ALA A 42 6.37 -2.36 -12.01
N LEU A 43 6.59 -1.34 -11.17
CA LEU A 43 6.82 -1.49 -9.74
C LEU A 43 5.61 -2.12 -9.04
N GLY A 44 4.39 -1.64 -9.28
CA GLY A 44 3.17 -2.23 -8.70
C GLY A 44 3.02 -3.71 -9.01
N ILE A 45 3.26 -4.10 -10.27
CA ILE A 45 3.26 -5.52 -10.68
C ILE A 45 4.38 -6.30 -9.98
N ARG A 46 5.59 -5.72 -9.86
CA ARG A 46 6.73 -6.35 -9.21
C ARG A 46 6.45 -6.62 -7.73
N LEU A 47 5.83 -5.67 -7.02
CA LEU A 47 5.43 -5.82 -5.62
C LEU A 47 4.34 -6.89 -5.47
N ALA A 48 3.32 -6.90 -6.33
CA ALA A 48 2.23 -7.89 -6.31
C ALA A 48 2.71 -9.34 -6.48
N LYS A 49 3.83 -9.54 -7.18
CA LYS A 49 4.43 -10.87 -7.43
C LYS A 49 5.21 -11.43 -6.25
N ILE A 50 5.52 -10.62 -5.23
CA ILE A 50 6.23 -11.11 -4.04
C ILE A 50 5.27 -11.94 -3.18
N ARG A 51 5.68 -13.17 -2.92
CA ARG A 51 4.89 -14.20 -2.22
C ARG A 51 5.65 -14.74 -1.00
N PRO A 52 4.98 -15.47 -0.09
CA PRO A 52 5.61 -16.06 1.10
C PRO A 52 6.84 -16.95 0.80
N ASP A 53 6.87 -17.60 -0.36
CA ASP A 53 7.96 -18.47 -0.82
C ASP A 53 9.14 -17.71 -1.45
N CYS A 54 9.08 -16.38 -1.51
CA CYS A 54 10.16 -15.57 -2.07
C CYS A 54 11.44 -15.73 -1.24
N LYS A 55 12.45 -16.40 -1.80
CA LYS A 55 13.75 -16.63 -1.14
C LYS A 55 14.41 -15.34 -0.63
N LYS A 56 14.18 -14.20 -1.28
CA LYS A 56 14.72 -12.90 -0.89
C LYS A 56 14.18 -12.41 0.46
N LEU A 57 12.97 -12.83 0.86
CA LEU A 57 12.41 -12.52 2.17
C LEU A 57 13.12 -13.30 3.29
N GLY A 58 13.88 -14.36 2.96
CA GLY A 58 14.54 -15.19 3.97
C GLY A 58 13.55 -15.75 5.00
N LEU A 59 12.33 -16.07 4.57
CA LEU A 59 11.30 -16.73 5.37
C LEU A 59 11.37 -18.23 5.11
N ASN A 60 11.37 -19.02 6.17
CA ASN A 60 11.27 -20.48 6.04
C ASN A 60 9.79 -20.90 6.07
N CYS A 61 9.07 -20.60 5.00
CA CYS A 61 7.64 -20.89 4.87
C CYS A 61 7.35 -22.31 4.32
N GLY A 62 8.37 -23.12 4.03
CA GLY A 62 8.21 -24.38 3.28
C GLY A 62 7.35 -25.45 3.96
N ASN A 63 7.21 -25.39 5.29
CA ASN A 63 6.43 -26.35 6.07
C ASN A 63 5.12 -25.76 6.63
N MET A 64 4.81 -24.52 6.27
CA MET A 64 3.68 -23.79 6.83
C MET A 64 2.36 -24.24 6.18
N PRO A 65 1.29 -24.52 6.96
CA PRO A 65 -0.03 -24.80 6.43
C PRO A 65 -0.56 -23.69 5.51
N ALA A 66 -1.43 -24.04 4.55
CA ALA A 66 -1.97 -23.10 3.58
C ALA A 66 -2.69 -21.89 4.22
N ALA A 67 -3.36 -22.09 5.36
CA ALA A 67 -4.05 -21.02 6.09
C ALA A 67 -3.06 -19.98 6.67
N GLU A 68 -1.93 -20.43 7.20
CA GLU A 68 -0.90 -19.54 7.72
C GLU A 68 -0.13 -18.85 6.58
N LEU A 69 0.17 -19.57 5.49
CA LEU A 69 0.72 -18.97 4.27
C LEU A 69 -0.17 -17.85 3.73
N TYR A 70 -1.49 -18.02 3.83
CA TYR A 70 -2.46 -16.98 3.49
C TYR A 70 -2.30 -15.77 4.41
N CYS A 71 -2.17 -15.94 5.73
CA CYS A 71 -1.86 -14.81 6.63
C CYS A 71 -0.59 -14.06 6.20
N VAL A 72 0.48 -14.80 5.88
CA VAL A 72 1.77 -14.22 5.46
C VAL A 72 1.55 -13.40 4.21
N ARG A 73 0.81 -13.95 3.23
CA ARG A 73 0.50 -13.25 1.98
C ARG A 73 -0.28 -11.95 2.22
N VAL A 74 -1.28 -11.96 3.10
CA VAL A 74 -2.03 -10.76 3.48
C VAL A 74 -1.12 -9.71 4.12
N LEU A 75 -0.25 -10.12 5.05
CA LEU A 75 0.73 -9.21 5.66
C LEU A 75 1.72 -8.65 4.64
N LEU A 76 2.18 -9.45 3.68
CA LEU A 76 3.06 -8.97 2.60
C LEU A 76 2.36 -7.93 1.72
N THR A 77 1.10 -8.16 1.32
CA THR A 77 0.34 -7.17 0.54
C THR A 77 0.11 -5.88 1.32
N PHE A 78 -0.25 -5.98 2.61
CA PHE A 78 -0.36 -4.82 3.47
C PHE A 78 0.97 -4.05 3.56
N THR A 79 2.08 -4.76 3.75
CA THR A 79 3.40 -4.15 3.92
C THR A 79 3.86 -3.48 2.63
N ALA A 80 3.52 -4.02 1.46
CA ALA A 80 3.78 -3.39 0.17
C ALA A 80 3.02 -2.06 0.04
N GLU A 81 1.72 -2.06 0.33
CA GLU A 81 0.88 -0.85 0.33
C GLU A 81 1.41 0.22 1.31
N TYR A 82 1.82 -0.21 2.51
CA TYR A 82 2.44 0.66 3.51
C TYR A 82 3.78 1.24 3.02
N ALA A 83 4.64 0.41 2.42
CA ALA A 83 5.93 0.83 1.88
C ALA A 83 5.77 1.86 0.76
N VAL A 84 4.80 1.66 -0.14
CA VAL A 84 4.48 2.61 -1.22
C VAL A 84 4.14 3.98 -0.64
N ARG A 85 3.20 4.04 0.32
CA ARG A 85 2.79 5.29 0.97
C ARG A 85 3.91 5.95 1.78
N LYS A 86 4.84 5.14 2.31
CA LYS A 86 5.94 5.61 3.15
C LYS A 86 7.11 6.15 2.34
N TYR A 87 7.45 5.53 1.21
CA TYR A 87 8.69 5.80 0.48
C TYR A 87 8.49 6.53 -0.86
N ILE A 88 7.29 6.52 -1.43
CA ILE A 88 6.99 7.27 -2.66
C ILE A 88 6.38 8.62 -2.28
N SER A 89 7.13 9.70 -2.52
CA SER A 89 6.71 11.05 -2.14
C SER A 89 5.62 11.65 -3.03
N SER A 90 5.57 11.26 -4.31
CA SER A 90 4.50 11.69 -5.23
C SER A 90 3.25 10.84 -4.98
N GLN A 91 2.16 11.51 -4.60
CA GLN A 91 0.86 10.87 -4.42
C GLN A 91 0.39 10.19 -5.71
N THR A 92 0.48 10.88 -6.85
CA THR A 92 0.10 10.33 -8.17
C THR A 92 0.86 9.03 -8.51
N LEU A 93 2.17 8.99 -8.26
CA LEU A 93 2.97 7.79 -8.49
C LEU A 93 2.61 6.69 -7.51
N GLY A 94 2.42 7.02 -6.22
CA GLY A 94 1.97 6.08 -5.21
C GLY A 94 0.64 5.42 -5.57
N ASP A 95 -0.34 6.23 -5.97
CA ASP A 95 -1.67 5.76 -6.41
C ASP A 95 -1.56 4.88 -7.67
N THR A 96 -0.65 5.22 -8.60
CA THR A 96 -0.38 4.41 -9.80
C THR A 96 0.23 3.05 -9.44
N VAL A 97 1.19 3.01 -8.51
CA VAL A 97 1.79 1.76 -8.03
C VAL A 97 0.74 0.89 -7.36
N SER A 98 -0.02 1.44 -6.41
CA SER A 98 -1.08 0.69 -5.69
C SER A 98 -2.15 0.19 -6.66
N SER A 99 -2.65 1.04 -7.57
CA SER A 99 -3.64 0.62 -8.57
C SER A 99 -3.12 -0.51 -9.43
N SER A 100 -1.89 -0.40 -9.95
CA SER A 100 -1.30 -1.45 -10.78
C SER A 100 -1.03 -2.74 -10.01
N MET A 101 -0.76 -2.67 -8.70
CA MET A 101 -0.63 -3.83 -7.83
C MET A 101 -1.96 -4.56 -7.70
N TYR A 102 -3.04 -3.85 -7.40
CA TYR A 102 -4.38 -4.44 -7.26
C TYR A 102 -4.95 -4.93 -8.58
N ASP A 103 -4.73 -4.22 -9.69
CA ASP A 103 -5.12 -4.68 -11.03
C ASP A 103 -4.46 -6.01 -11.38
N TYR A 104 -3.17 -6.16 -11.05
CA TYR A 104 -2.46 -7.43 -11.24
C TYR A 104 -3.07 -8.55 -10.37
N LEU A 105 -3.31 -8.28 -9.08
CA LEU A 105 -3.91 -9.26 -8.17
C LEU A 105 -5.31 -9.67 -8.65
N LYS A 106 -6.14 -8.73 -9.08
CA LYS A 106 -7.48 -8.98 -9.60
C LYS A 106 -7.44 -9.84 -10.87
N ALA A 107 -6.51 -9.58 -11.77
CA ALA A 107 -6.42 -10.28 -13.05
C ALA A 107 -5.78 -11.69 -12.94
N GLN A 108 -4.76 -11.86 -12.11
CA GLN A 108 -3.95 -13.09 -12.05
C GLN A 108 -4.26 -13.96 -10.83
N GLU A 109 -4.86 -13.39 -9.79
CA GLU A 109 -5.02 -14.00 -8.47
C GLU A 109 -6.41 -13.66 -7.91
N SER A 110 -7.44 -13.70 -8.76
CA SER A 110 -8.80 -13.22 -8.45
C SER A 110 -9.34 -13.74 -7.12
N GLY A 111 -9.22 -15.04 -6.84
CA GLY A 111 -9.67 -15.61 -5.57
C GLY A 111 -8.92 -15.07 -4.35
N TYR A 112 -7.65 -14.69 -4.47
CA TYR A 112 -6.94 -13.99 -3.40
C TYR A 112 -7.38 -12.53 -3.30
N TYR A 113 -7.49 -11.84 -4.44
CA TYR A 113 -7.94 -10.45 -4.50
C TYR A 113 -9.30 -10.26 -3.85
N ASP A 114 -10.28 -11.09 -4.18
CA ASP A 114 -11.64 -11.01 -3.63
C ASP A 114 -11.60 -11.04 -2.09
N ASN A 115 -10.83 -11.97 -1.51
CA ASN A 115 -10.70 -12.10 -0.06
C ASN A 115 -10.04 -10.91 0.66
N ILE A 116 -9.15 -10.16 -0.02
CA ILE A 116 -8.51 -8.97 0.59
C ILE A 116 -9.22 -7.66 0.24
N SER A 117 -10.03 -7.65 -0.82
CA SER A 117 -10.72 -6.45 -1.32
C SER A 117 -11.97 -6.09 -0.52
N ASP A 118 -12.51 -7.00 0.30
CA ASP A 118 -13.67 -6.81 1.18
C ASP A 118 -13.43 -5.85 2.37
N GLY A 119 -12.47 -4.92 2.25
CA GLY A 119 -12.31 -3.71 3.08
C GLY A 119 -11.81 -3.93 4.52
N SER A 120 -11.90 -5.14 5.06
CA SER A 120 -11.50 -5.45 6.45
C SER A 120 -10.10 -6.07 6.57
N ALA A 121 -9.50 -6.51 5.48
CA ALA A 121 -8.25 -7.26 5.49
C ALA A 121 -7.08 -6.48 6.11
N PHE A 122 -7.07 -5.16 5.96
CA PHE A 122 -5.98 -4.30 6.43
C PHE A 122 -6.33 -3.42 7.62
N THR A 123 -7.60 -3.32 8.01
CA THR A 123 -8.05 -2.39 9.06
C THR A 123 -7.29 -2.58 10.37
N PHE A 124 -7.12 -3.83 10.82
CA PHE A 124 -6.39 -4.12 12.05
C PHE A 124 -4.91 -3.75 11.96
N TYR A 125 -4.26 -3.98 10.83
CA TYR A 125 -2.88 -3.54 10.63
C TYR A 125 -2.74 -2.02 10.58
N LEU A 126 -3.70 -1.31 9.97
CA LEU A 126 -3.74 0.16 10.00
C LEU A 126 -3.93 0.71 11.41
N LEU A 127 -4.70 0.05 12.27
CA LEU A 127 -4.84 0.40 13.68
C LEU A 127 -3.54 0.12 14.46
N ALA A 128 -2.87 -1.01 14.18
CA ALA A 128 -1.59 -1.34 14.79
C ALA A 128 -0.49 -0.31 14.49
N LEU A 129 -0.50 0.29 13.29
CA LEU A 129 0.41 1.40 12.96
C LEU A 129 0.20 2.66 13.82
N LYS A 130 -1.01 2.85 14.36
CA LYS A 130 -1.37 4.01 15.19
C LYS A 130 -1.20 3.73 16.69
N LYS A 131 -1.09 2.46 17.08
CA LYS A 131 -0.87 2.05 18.46
C LYS A 131 0.53 2.49 18.88
N SER A 132 0.65 3.10 20.06
CA SER A 132 1.95 3.47 20.64
C SER A 132 2.80 2.22 20.93
N GLY A 133 4.13 2.39 21.01
CA GLY A 133 5.06 1.30 21.28
C GLY A 133 5.73 0.79 20.02
N ASP A 134 6.19 -0.46 20.05
CA ASP A 134 6.87 -1.08 18.91
C ASP A 134 5.87 -1.41 17.80
N THR A 135 6.05 -0.78 16.64
CA THR A 135 5.16 -0.96 15.49
C THR A 135 5.20 -2.39 14.95
N ALA A 136 6.38 -3.01 14.91
CA ALA A 136 6.52 -4.36 14.37
C ALA A 136 5.86 -5.39 15.30
N GLU A 137 6.01 -5.24 16.61
CA GLU A 137 5.32 -6.04 17.63
C GLU A 137 3.79 -5.89 17.51
N ASN A 138 3.29 -4.65 17.43
CA ASN A 138 1.87 -4.37 17.22
C ASN A 138 1.31 -5.03 15.94
N ILE A 139 2.08 -5.02 14.86
CA ILE A 139 1.73 -5.73 13.61
C ILE A 139 1.76 -7.24 13.81
N GLY A 140 2.75 -7.75 14.55
CA GLY A 140 2.88 -9.16 14.93
C GLY A 140 1.66 -9.69 15.69
N GLU A 141 1.14 -8.92 16.65
CA GLU A 141 -0.08 -9.25 17.39
C GLU A 141 -1.27 -9.45 16.43
N GLN A 142 -1.45 -8.53 15.49
CA GLN A 142 -2.56 -8.61 14.52
C GLN A 142 -2.37 -9.75 13.52
N PHE A 143 -1.13 -10.08 13.18
CA PHE A 143 -0.79 -11.23 12.35
C PHE A 143 -1.17 -12.55 13.04
N ALA A 144 -0.77 -12.71 14.31
CA ALA A 144 -1.08 -13.88 15.12
C ALA A 144 -2.60 -14.08 15.24
N LEU A 145 -3.34 -13.00 15.57
CA LEU A 145 -4.80 -13.00 15.62
C LEU A 145 -5.44 -13.38 14.27
N ARG A 146 -4.92 -12.86 13.15
CA ARG A 146 -5.42 -13.21 11.81
C ARG A 146 -5.24 -14.69 11.49
N CYS A 147 -4.17 -15.31 11.97
CA CYS A 147 -3.98 -16.75 11.81
C CYS A 147 -4.82 -17.58 12.78
N GLY A 148 -5.53 -16.94 13.73
CA GLY A 148 -6.25 -17.63 14.79
C GLY A 148 -5.32 -18.30 15.80
N ILE A 149 -4.07 -17.83 15.89
CA ILE A 149 -3.03 -18.41 16.74
C ILE A 149 -2.61 -17.38 17.77
N ASN A 150 -2.85 -17.67 19.05
CA ASN A 150 -2.44 -16.82 20.15
C ASN A 150 -1.12 -17.36 20.75
N SER A 151 0.01 -16.93 20.18
CA SER A 151 1.35 -17.34 20.60
C SER A 151 2.37 -16.22 20.36
N ASP A 152 3.24 -15.98 21.33
CA ASP A 152 4.35 -15.02 21.24
C ASP A 152 5.31 -15.36 20.09
N GLU A 153 5.40 -16.63 19.71
CA GLU A 153 6.16 -17.08 18.55
C GLU A 153 5.57 -16.52 17.24
N TYR A 154 4.24 -16.50 17.12
CA TYR A 154 3.55 -15.94 15.95
C TYR A 154 3.59 -14.42 15.93
N VAL A 155 3.56 -13.78 17.10
CA VAL A 155 3.80 -12.33 17.20
C VAL A 155 5.20 -12.00 16.68
N SER A 156 6.22 -12.71 17.15
CA SER A 156 7.61 -12.54 16.73
C SER A 156 7.79 -12.84 15.23
N LEU A 157 7.12 -13.88 14.72
CA LEU A 157 7.12 -14.24 13.31
C LEU A 157 6.50 -13.13 12.44
N GLY A 158 5.33 -12.63 12.80
CA GLY A 158 4.64 -11.55 12.10
C GLY A 158 5.47 -10.26 12.07
N ALA A 159 6.04 -9.88 13.21
CA ALA A 159 6.95 -8.74 13.33
C ALA A 159 8.19 -8.91 12.42
N GLY A 160 8.79 -10.10 12.41
CA GLY A 160 9.92 -10.44 11.57
C GLY A 160 9.59 -10.41 10.07
N ILE A 161 8.42 -10.92 9.67
CA ILE A 161 7.94 -10.84 8.28
C ILE A 161 7.77 -9.38 7.88
N PHE A 162 7.09 -8.57 8.72
CA PHE A 162 6.85 -7.15 8.44
C PHE A 162 8.16 -6.39 8.20
N ASN A 163 9.14 -6.51 9.10
CA ASN A 163 10.42 -5.82 8.96
C ASN A 163 11.19 -6.27 7.71
N LYS A 164 11.32 -7.58 7.48
CA LYS A 164 12.04 -8.10 6.30
C LYS A 164 11.36 -7.70 4.99
N ALA A 165 10.04 -7.73 4.95
CA ALA A 165 9.28 -7.32 3.78
C ALA A 165 9.38 -5.82 3.54
N LEU A 166 9.30 -5.00 4.59
CA LEU A 166 9.46 -3.55 4.51
C LEU A 166 10.84 -3.17 3.97
N ASP A 167 11.90 -3.81 4.47
CA ASP A 167 13.28 -3.60 4.00
C ASP A 167 13.43 -4.01 2.52
N LEU A 168 12.84 -5.14 2.13
CA LEU A 168 12.87 -5.59 0.75
C LEU A 168 12.12 -4.63 -0.18
N PHE A 169 10.93 -4.20 0.20
CA PHE A 169 10.12 -3.27 -0.59
C PHE A 169 10.77 -1.89 -0.68
N ALA A 170 11.37 -1.39 0.40
CA ALA A 170 12.14 -0.15 0.36
C ALA A 170 13.26 -0.21 -0.70
N LYS A 171 14.04 -1.30 -0.72
CA LYS A 171 15.09 -1.51 -1.74
C LYS A 171 14.53 -1.58 -3.16
N ILE A 172 13.42 -2.30 -3.35
CA ILE A 172 12.79 -2.43 -4.67
C ILE A 172 12.24 -1.09 -5.18
N ILE A 173 11.68 -0.27 -4.28
CA ILE A 173 11.19 1.08 -4.60
C ILE A 173 12.39 1.98 -4.98
N ASP A 174 13.46 1.94 -4.19
CA ASP A 174 14.68 2.72 -4.44
C ASP A 174 15.31 2.39 -5.81
N GLU A 175 15.41 1.10 -6.15
CA GLU A 175 15.85 0.60 -7.47
C GLU A 175 15.03 1.13 -8.67
N THR A 176 13.85 1.69 -8.44
CA THR A 176 13.00 2.20 -9.53
C THR A 176 13.49 3.56 -10.05
N GLU A 177 14.25 4.30 -9.23
CA GLU A 177 14.87 5.59 -9.59
C GLU A 177 13.87 6.54 -10.28
N PHE A 178 12.80 6.94 -9.59
CA PHE A 178 11.87 7.96 -10.08
C PHE A 178 12.60 9.30 -10.26
N ILE A 179 12.31 10.01 -11.37
CA ILE A 179 13.01 11.25 -11.79
C ILE A 179 12.13 12.48 -11.62
#